data_AF-A0A1V2M7L9-F1
#
_entry.id   AF-A0A1V2M7L9-F1
#
_cell.length_a   1.000
_cell.length_b   1.000
_cell.length_c   1.000
_cell.angle_alpha   90.00
_cell.angle_beta   90.00
_cell.angle_gamma   90.00
#
_symmetry.space_group_name_H-M   'P 1'
#
loop_
_entity.id
_entity.type
_entity.pdbx_description
1 polymer ?
#
loop_
_entity_poly.entity_id
_entity_poly.type
_entity_poly.pdbx_seq_one_letter_code
_entity_poly.pdbx_strand_id
1 'polypeptide(L)'
;MGVFNNTNVVTVDPLSMMVLYDVESKLDIKVIPYEKRYIQLEYFRPAGDYEGWNLWDWNTGAKNDRIDFITTADGRKVANIEIGLTAESIGFIVRQSIDGNDWAQKDIEGDRSLYAPKDQTITKVKINQEQIAIETID
;
A
#
# COMPACT_ATOMS: atom_id res chain seq x y z
N MET A 1 -51.25 67.97 24.24
CA MET A 1 -51.60 67.09 25.39
C MET A 1 -52.68 66.15 24.93
N GLY A 2 -52.47 64.85 25.11
CA GLY A 2 -53.41 63.79 24.73
C GLY A 2 -52.71 62.67 23.97
N VAL A 3 -52.02 61.79 24.71
CA VAL A 3 -51.36 60.59 24.17
C VAL A 3 -52.43 59.56 23.84
N PHE A 4 -52.53 59.14 22.58
CA PHE A 4 -53.32 57.98 22.17
C PHE A 4 -52.41 56.75 22.21
N ASN A 5 -52.68 55.85 23.16
CA ASN A 5 -52.05 54.54 23.22
C ASN A 5 -52.58 53.69 22.08
N ASN A 6 -51.74 53.37 21.12
CA ASN A 6 -52.10 52.44 20.07
C ASN A 6 -50.90 51.56 19.74
N THR A 7 -50.90 50.33 20.24
CA THR A 7 -50.42 49.24 19.37
C THR A 7 -51.03 47.91 19.77
N ASN A 8 -51.98 47.52 18.92
CA ASN A 8 -52.51 46.20 18.67
C ASN A 8 -51.62 45.03 19.12
N VAL A 9 -52.26 44.10 19.82
CA VAL A 9 -51.78 42.72 19.95
C VAL A 9 -51.76 42.10 18.56
N VAL A 10 -50.58 41.74 18.07
CA VAL A 10 -50.40 40.78 16.99
C VAL A 10 -49.73 39.58 17.62
N THR A 11 -50.47 38.48 17.76
CA THR A 11 -49.91 37.18 18.09
C THR A 11 -49.11 36.69 16.90
N VAL A 12 -47.78 36.65 17.03
CA VAL A 12 -46.92 35.92 16.10
C VAL A 12 -46.77 34.50 16.62
N ASP A 13 -47.04 33.51 15.78
CA ASP A 13 -46.72 32.11 16.08
C ASP A 13 -45.23 32.00 16.37
N PRO A 14 -44.80 31.30 17.45
CA PRO A 14 -43.38 31.13 17.73
C PRO A 14 -42.75 30.34 16.58
N LEU A 15 -41.99 31.06 15.76
CA LEU A 15 -41.16 30.55 14.68
C LEU A 15 -40.35 29.35 15.18
N SER A 16 -40.45 28.27 14.42
CA SER A 16 -39.73 27.00 14.58
C SER A 16 -38.29 27.22 15.03
N MET A 17 -37.90 26.63 16.17
CA MET A 17 -36.49 26.53 16.56
C MET A 17 -35.73 25.79 15.46
N MET A 18 -34.87 26.50 14.74
CA MET A 18 -33.79 25.88 14.00
C MET A 18 -32.86 25.24 15.04
N VAL A 19 -33.06 23.94 15.30
CA VAL A 19 -32.11 23.12 16.03
C VAL A 19 -30.85 23.08 15.17
N LEU A 20 -29.86 23.91 15.52
CA LEU A 20 -28.50 23.74 15.02
C LEU A 20 -28.02 22.41 15.61
N TYR A 21 -28.06 21.35 14.81
CA TYR A 21 -27.44 20.09 15.15
C TYR A 21 -25.95 20.38 15.33
N ASP A 22 -25.45 20.16 16.54
CA ASP A 22 -24.01 20.12 16.78
C ASP A 22 -23.50 18.86 16.07
N VAL A 23 -22.84 19.05 14.93
CA VAL A 23 -22.21 17.93 14.21
C VAL A 23 -20.86 17.71 14.88
N GLU A 24 -20.86 16.92 15.94
CA GLU A 24 -19.61 16.44 16.52
C GLU A 24 -19.00 15.39 15.59
N SER A 25 -17.81 15.70 15.06
CA SER A 25 -16.98 14.73 14.35
C SER A 25 -15.89 14.22 15.28
N LYS A 26 -15.87 12.91 15.50
CA LYS A 26 -14.83 12.24 16.28
C LYS A 26 -13.81 11.63 15.34
N LEU A 27 -12.58 12.14 15.36
CA LEU A 27 -11.44 11.51 14.67
C LEU A 27 -10.72 10.60 15.67
N ASP A 28 -10.97 9.30 15.58
CA ASP A 28 -10.21 8.31 16.36
C ASP A 28 -8.80 8.14 15.75
N ILE A 29 -7.84 8.94 16.23
CA ILE A 29 -6.43 8.78 15.85
C ILE A 29 -5.82 7.63 16.67
N LYS A 30 -5.75 6.44 16.07
CA LYS A 30 -4.96 5.35 16.62
C LYS A 30 -3.48 5.58 16.28
N VAL A 31 -2.67 5.89 17.30
CA VAL A 31 -1.20 5.92 17.15
C VAL A 31 -0.71 4.47 17.01
N ILE A 32 -0.42 4.07 15.79
CA ILE A 32 0.26 2.81 15.49
C ILE A 32 1.78 3.04 15.58
N PRO A 33 2.52 2.23 16.35
CA PRO A 33 3.98 2.26 16.32
C PRO A 33 4.47 2.16 14.87
N TYR A 34 5.47 2.96 14.52
CA TYR A 34 6.10 2.86 13.21
C TYR A 34 6.95 1.59 13.18
N GLU A 35 6.35 0.50 12.72
CA GLU A 35 7.06 -0.74 12.41
C GLU A 35 7.19 -0.85 10.89
N LYS A 36 8.43 -0.94 10.41
CA LYS A 36 8.67 -1.16 8.98
C LYS A 36 8.06 -2.49 8.57
N ARG A 37 7.31 -2.48 7.47
CA ARG A 37 6.72 -3.68 6.89
C ARG A 37 7.54 -4.14 5.69
N TYR A 38 7.62 -5.44 5.50
CA TYR A 38 8.42 -6.04 4.43
C TYR A 38 7.67 -7.12 3.68
N ILE A 39 7.93 -7.22 2.38
CA ILE A 39 7.65 -8.42 1.60
C ILE A 39 8.97 -9.11 1.31
N GLN A 40 9.09 -10.37 1.69
CA GLN A 40 10.21 -11.22 1.35
C GLN A 40 9.79 -12.12 0.17
N LEU A 41 10.30 -11.83 -1.02
CA LEU A 41 10.01 -12.59 -2.22
C LEU A 41 11.14 -13.57 -2.53
N GLU A 42 10.85 -14.86 -2.50
CA GLU A 42 11.70 -15.93 -3.01
C GLU A 42 11.46 -16.12 -4.50
N TYR A 43 12.52 -16.07 -5.30
CA TYR A 43 12.46 -16.33 -6.74
C TYR A 43 13.21 -17.61 -7.08
N PHE A 44 12.50 -18.58 -7.65
CA PHE A 44 13.06 -19.85 -8.06
C PHE A 44 13.19 -19.97 -9.58
N ARG A 45 14.43 -20.16 -10.04
CA ARG A 45 14.78 -20.54 -11.42
C ARG A 45 15.34 -21.96 -11.44
N PRO A 46 14.74 -22.91 -12.18
CA PRO A 46 15.23 -24.30 -12.23
C PRO A 46 16.68 -24.44 -12.70
N ALA A 47 17.14 -23.57 -13.61
CA ALA A 47 18.49 -23.60 -14.14
C ALA A 47 19.53 -22.90 -13.24
N GLY A 48 19.11 -22.17 -12.20
CA GLY A 48 20.01 -21.47 -11.28
C GLY A 48 20.76 -20.26 -11.89
N ASP A 49 20.35 -19.81 -13.06
CA ASP A 49 20.94 -18.76 -13.89
C ASP A 49 20.45 -17.35 -13.49
N TYR A 50 20.76 -16.92 -12.27
CA TYR A 50 20.28 -15.66 -11.70
C TYR A 50 21.08 -14.41 -12.09
N GLU A 51 22.12 -14.54 -12.91
CA GLU A 51 22.99 -13.41 -13.26
C GLU A 51 22.20 -12.27 -13.94
N GLY A 52 22.37 -11.05 -13.43
CA GLY A 52 21.68 -9.84 -13.91
C GLY A 52 20.20 -9.75 -13.52
N TRP A 53 19.60 -10.80 -12.98
CA TRP A 53 18.20 -10.78 -12.57
C TRP A 53 18.00 -9.96 -11.30
N ASN A 54 16.98 -9.11 -11.33
CA ASN A 54 16.55 -8.25 -10.23
C ASN A 54 15.03 -8.05 -10.28
N LEU A 55 14.49 -7.43 -9.24
CA LEU A 55 13.11 -7.02 -9.16
C LEU A 55 13.02 -5.49 -9.34
N TRP A 56 12.07 -5.02 -10.14
CA TRP A 56 11.68 -3.62 -10.19
C TRP A 56 10.28 -3.49 -9.58
N ASP A 57 10.16 -2.71 -8.50
CA ASP A 57 8.90 -2.52 -7.80
C ASP A 57 8.33 -1.10 -7.95
N TRP A 58 7.03 -0.98 -7.64
CA TRP A 58 6.36 0.29 -7.55
C TRP A 58 5.14 0.23 -6.62
N ASN A 59 4.61 1.41 -6.28
CA ASN A 59 3.50 1.59 -5.34
C ASN A 59 3.78 0.99 -3.95
N THR A 60 5.05 0.92 -3.54
CA THR A 60 5.42 0.30 -2.25
C THR A 60 4.97 1.12 -1.05
N GLY A 61 4.78 2.43 -1.24
CA GLY A 61 4.54 3.37 -0.13
C GLY A 61 5.79 3.64 0.72
N ALA A 62 6.96 3.11 0.32
CA ALA A 62 8.26 3.40 0.92
C ALA A 62 9.22 3.95 -0.16
N LYS A 63 9.81 3.08 -0.97
CA LYS A 63 10.66 3.43 -2.12
C LYS A 63 10.31 2.52 -3.29
N ASN A 64 10.27 3.08 -4.49
CA ASN A 64 10.14 2.33 -5.73
C ASN A 64 11.53 2.25 -6.36
N ASP A 65 12.08 1.06 -6.52
CA ASP A 65 13.43 0.88 -7.02
C ASP A 65 13.70 -0.52 -7.57
N ARG A 66 14.96 -0.69 -7.98
CA ARG A 66 15.54 -1.99 -8.29
C ARG A 66 15.95 -2.64 -6.97
N ILE A 67 15.49 -3.87 -6.75
CA ILE A 67 15.87 -4.74 -5.65
C ILE A 67 16.66 -5.92 -6.20
N ASP A 68 17.93 -6.03 -5.82
CA ASP A 68 18.77 -7.17 -6.19
C ASP A 68 18.46 -8.38 -5.30
N PHE A 69 18.53 -9.58 -5.89
CA PHE A 69 18.37 -10.81 -5.13
C PHE A 69 19.61 -11.10 -4.27
N ILE A 70 19.40 -11.36 -2.99
CA ILE A 70 20.41 -11.90 -2.10
C ILE A 70 20.32 -13.42 -2.04
N THR A 71 21.44 -14.07 -1.72
CA THR A 71 21.46 -15.53 -1.48
C THR A 71 21.39 -15.79 0.02
N THR A 72 20.39 -16.55 0.45
CA THR A 72 20.24 -16.99 1.84
C THR A 72 21.20 -18.14 2.17
N ALA A 73 21.35 -18.47 3.45
CA ALA A 73 22.24 -19.55 3.90
C ALA A 73 21.90 -20.94 3.31
N ASP A 74 20.64 -21.17 2.96
CA ASP A 74 20.13 -22.37 2.29
C ASP A 74 20.10 -22.26 0.76
N GLY A 75 20.73 -21.22 0.18
CA GLY A 75 20.96 -21.07 -1.25
C GLY A 75 19.82 -20.42 -2.05
N ARG A 76 18.70 -20.09 -1.40
CA ARG A 76 17.54 -19.45 -2.04
C ARG A 76 17.85 -18.02 -2.45
N LYS A 77 17.16 -17.53 -3.49
CA LYS A 77 17.30 -16.16 -4.01
C LYS A 77 16.11 -15.33 -3.55
N VAL A 78 16.40 -14.28 -2.80
CA VAL A 78 15.39 -13.52 -2.07
C VAL A 78 15.55 -12.02 -2.32
N ALA A 79 14.45 -11.33 -2.57
CA ALA A 79 14.34 -9.88 -2.57
C ALA A 79 13.58 -9.44 -1.31
N ASN A 80 14.13 -8.48 -0.56
CA ASN A 80 13.46 -7.89 0.60
C ASN A 80 12.96 -6.50 0.20
N ILE A 81 11.65 -6.35 0.10
CA ILE A 81 10.97 -5.13 -0.34
C ILE A 81 10.43 -4.42 0.90
N GLU A 82 10.89 -3.20 1.17
CA GLU A 82 10.29 -2.35 2.21
C GLU A 82 8.98 -1.75 1.69
N ILE A 83 7.90 -1.86 2.48
CA ILE A 83 6.60 -1.29 2.13
C ILE A 83 6.10 -0.34 3.22
N GLY A 84 5.32 0.65 2.81
CA GLY A 84 4.70 1.62 3.69
C GLY A 84 3.67 0.98 4.63
N LEU A 85 3.43 1.61 5.78
CA LEU A 85 2.52 1.11 6.81
C LEU A 85 1.12 0.75 6.27
N THR A 86 0.61 1.55 5.35
CA THR A 86 -0.74 1.42 4.78
C THR A 86 -0.78 0.68 3.46
N ALA A 87 0.37 0.31 2.88
CA ALA A 87 0.44 -0.40 1.61
C ALA A 87 -0.07 -1.83 1.78
N GLU A 88 -1.03 -2.21 0.94
CA GLU A 88 -1.59 -3.57 0.91
C GLU A 88 -1.32 -4.27 -0.41
N SER A 89 -1.03 -3.51 -1.47
CA SER A 89 -0.73 -4.03 -2.79
C SER A 89 0.41 -3.23 -3.40
N ILE A 90 1.43 -3.93 -3.89
CA ILE A 90 2.58 -3.34 -4.58
C ILE A 90 2.73 -4.04 -5.92
N GLY A 91 3.20 -3.32 -6.92
CA GLY A 91 3.47 -3.88 -8.25
C GLY A 91 4.94 -4.26 -8.39
N PHE A 92 5.23 -5.27 -9.21
CA PHE A 92 6.60 -5.65 -9.53
C PHE A 92 6.75 -6.32 -10.89
N ILE A 93 7.97 -6.26 -11.43
CA ILE A 93 8.44 -7.08 -12.54
C ILE A 93 9.78 -7.70 -12.15
N VAL A 94 9.97 -8.98 -12.48
CA VAL A 94 11.29 -9.61 -12.46
C VAL A 94 11.93 -9.41 -13.83
N ARG A 95 13.10 -8.76 -13.85
CA ARG A 95 13.80 -8.36 -15.08
C ARG A 95 15.27 -8.70 -15.00
N GLN A 96 15.91 -8.83 -16.15
CA GLN A 96 17.36 -8.95 -16.28
C GLN A 96 17.93 -7.63 -16.76
N SER A 97 18.96 -7.17 -16.06
CA SER A 97 19.76 -6.01 -16.46
C SER A 97 21.13 -6.48 -16.94
N ILE A 98 21.57 -5.94 -18.08
CA ILE A 98 22.93 -6.11 -18.61
C ILE A 98 23.56 -4.72 -18.75
N ASP A 99 24.86 -4.68 -19.03
CA ASP A 99 25.57 -3.42 -19.26
C ASP A 99 24.89 -2.56 -20.34
N GLY A 100 24.48 -1.36 -19.95
CA GLY A 100 23.81 -0.40 -20.84
C GLY A 100 22.32 -0.68 -21.11
N ASN A 101 21.74 -1.75 -20.56
CA ASN A 101 20.30 -2.02 -20.68
C ASN A 101 19.71 -2.69 -19.42
N ASP A 102 19.01 -1.88 -18.61
CA ASP A 102 18.34 -2.34 -17.39
C ASP A 102 17.13 -3.25 -17.65
N TRP A 103 16.61 -3.27 -18.86
CA TRP A 103 15.42 -4.02 -19.29
C TRP A 103 15.74 -4.98 -20.44
N ALA A 104 16.88 -5.65 -20.37
CA ALA A 104 17.33 -6.59 -21.40
C ALA A 104 16.36 -7.75 -21.61
N GLN A 105 15.77 -8.23 -20.51
CA GLN A 105 14.77 -9.29 -20.52
C GLN A 105 13.79 -9.11 -19.36
N LYS A 106 12.57 -9.62 -19.52
CA LYS A 106 11.62 -9.84 -18.43
C LYS A 106 11.38 -11.33 -18.25
N ASP A 107 11.13 -11.74 -17.01
CA ASP A 107 10.74 -13.12 -16.67
C ASP A 107 9.33 -13.40 -17.23
N ILE A 108 8.45 -12.41 -17.12
CA ILE A 108 7.08 -12.41 -17.65
C ILE A 108 6.79 -10.99 -18.15
N GLU A 109 6.10 -10.85 -19.28
CA GLU A 109 5.83 -9.54 -19.89
C GLU A 109 4.88 -8.64 -19.08
N GLY A 110 3.93 -9.27 -18.37
CA GLY A 110 2.88 -8.58 -17.63
C GLY A 110 3.28 -8.21 -16.20
N ASP A 111 2.69 -7.11 -15.73
CA ASP A 111 2.81 -6.64 -14.36
C ASP A 111 2.20 -7.66 -13.39
N ARG A 112 2.89 -7.91 -12.27
CA ARG A 112 2.37 -8.71 -11.16
C ARG A 112 2.19 -7.82 -9.93
N SER A 113 1.33 -8.26 -9.01
CA SER A 113 1.11 -7.57 -7.74
C SER A 113 1.28 -8.51 -6.56
N LEU A 114 1.89 -8.02 -5.48
CA LEU A 114 1.99 -8.72 -4.20
C LEU A 114 1.03 -8.09 -3.21
N TYR A 115 0.30 -8.93 -2.48
CA TYR A 115 -0.55 -8.50 -1.39
C TYR A 115 0.18 -8.65 -0.05
N ALA A 116 0.09 -7.64 0.82
CA ALA A 116 0.66 -7.65 2.16
C ALA A 116 -0.39 -7.25 3.20
N PRO A 117 -0.89 -8.18 4.03
CA PRO A 117 -1.87 -7.89 5.08
C PRO A 117 -1.36 -6.86 6.09
N LYS A 118 -2.18 -5.86 6.44
CA LYS A 118 -1.83 -4.76 7.36
C LYS A 118 -1.46 -5.20 8.78
N ASP A 119 -1.90 -6.39 9.18
CA ASP A 119 -1.61 -7.01 10.47
C ASP A 119 -0.30 -7.82 10.49
N GLN A 120 0.41 -7.90 9.35
CA GLN A 120 1.72 -8.54 9.24
C GLN A 120 2.85 -7.52 9.03
N THR A 121 3.91 -7.68 9.81
CA THR A 121 5.18 -6.95 9.63
C THR A 121 6.02 -7.55 8.51
N ILE A 122 5.91 -8.85 8.27
CA ILE A 122 6.59 -9.56 7.18
C ILE A 122 5.59 -10.47 6.49
N THR A 123 5.47 -10.31 5.17
CA THR A 123 4.77 -11.26 4.29
C THR A 123 5.80 -11.96 3.43
N LYS A 124 5.81 -13.29 3.41
CA LYS A 124 6.72 -14.05 2.56
C LYS A 124 5.95 -14.62 1.37
N VAL A 125 6.57 -14.57 0.21
CA VAL A 125 6.01 -15.12 -1.02
C VAL A 125 7.07 -15.87 -1.80
N LYS A 126 6.64 -16.80 -2.64
CA LYS A 126 7.46 -17.50 -3.61
C LYS A 126 6.87 -17.35 -5.01
N ILE A 127 7.76 -17.15 -5.97
CA ILE A 127 7.44 -17.19 -7.40
C ILE A 127 8.44 -18.09 -8.12
N ASN A 128 7.98 -18.69 -9.22
CA ASN A 128 8.83 -19.49 -10.10
C ASN A 128 9.01 -18.78 -11.44
N GLN A 129 10.15 -19.01 -12.09
CA GLN A 129 10.44 -18.54 -13.44
C GLN A 129 9.27 -18.82 -14.38
N GLU A 130 8.93 -17.82 -15.20
CA GLU A 130 7.90 -17.91 -16.27
C GLU A 130 6.50 -18.31 -15.75
N GLN A 131 6.23 -18.21 -14.45
CA GLN A 131 4.93 -18.50 -13.86
C GLN A 131 4.26 -17.25 -13.27
N ILE A 132 3.00 -17.02 -13.66
CA ILE A 132 2.18 -15.94 -13.10
C ILE A 132 1.86 -16.21 -11.62
N ALA A 133 1.84 -17.49 -11.22
CA ALA A 133 1.51 -17.92 -9.87
C ALA A 133 2.44 -17.28 -8.83
N ILE A 134 1.83 -16.86 -7.73
CA ILE A 134 2.49 -16.31 -6.54
C ILE A 134 1.95 -17.10 -5.36
N GLU A 135 2.85 -17.71 -4.60
CA GLU A 135 2.52 -18.52 -3.43
C GLU A 135 2.88 -17.74 -2.17
N THR A 136 1.91 -17.44 -1.31
CA THR A 136 2.22 -16.95 0.04
C THR A 136 2.72 -18.11 0.89
N ILE A 137 3.80 -17.89 1.64
CA ILE A 137 4.44 -18.90 2.49
C ILE A 137 4.59 -18.36 3.92
N ASP A 138 4.63 -19.26 4.90
CA ASP A 138 4.74 -18.93 6.34
C ASP A 138 6.19 -18.88 6.84
#